data_AF-A0AAW8KU42-F1
#
_entry.id   AF-A0AAW8KU42-F1
#
_cell.length_a   1.000
_cell.length_b   1.000
_cell.length_c   1.000
_cell.angle_alpha   90.00
_cell.angle_beta   90.00
_cell.angle_gamma   90.00
#
_symmetry.space_group_name_H-M   'P 1'
#
loop_
_entity.id
_entity.type
_entity.pdbx_description
1 polymer ?
#
loop_
_entity_poly.entity_id
_entity_poly.type
_entity_poly.pdbx_seq_one_letter_code
_entity_poly.pdbx_strand_id
1 'polypeptide(L)'
;MTSKTIAVGLAAAFLAVAENKDFIVDEVEGLGRIGLKRLSLEDRDAWVTAENDSIPIIIKGSVCDPETGELSLKELTNDQIKKIPGHIADELLKKIYKHNGIKTMAEINAEREAGKEPEQLKN
;
A
#
# COMPACT_ATOMS: atom_id res chain seq x y z
N MET A 1 10.84 -39.54 -1.37
CA MET A 1 10.92 -38.30 -0.56
C MET A 1 11.26 -37.08 -1.42
N THR A 2 10.67 -36.93 -2.61
CA THR A 2 11.16 -35.98 -3.63
C THR A 2 10.14 -34.91 -4.00
N SER A 3 8.88 -35.27 -4.26
CA SER A 3 7.90 -34.27 -4.73
C SER A 3 7.42 -33.28 -3.66
N LYS A 4 7.25 -33.74 -2.40
CA LYS A 4 6.73 -32.91 -1.29
C LYS A 4 7.75 -31.85 -0.86
N THR A 5 9.04 -32.21 -0.81
CA THR A 5 10.13 -31.32 -0.39
C THR A 5 10.41 -30.23 -1.44
N ILE A 6 10.32 -30.59 -2.74
CA ILE A 6 10.46 -29.62 -3.85
C ILE A 6 9.30 -28.62 -3.85
N ALA A 7 8.06 -29.09 -3.64
CA ALA A 7 6.88 -28.22 -3.56
C ALA A 7 6.96 -27.24 -2.37
N VAL A 8 7.42 -27.70 -1.19
CA VAL A 8 7.62 -26.85 -0.02
C VAL A 8 8.74 -25.82 -0.24
N GLY A 9 9.84 -26.22 -0.89
CA GLY A 9 10.93 -25.30 -1.24
C GLY A 9 10.50 -24.23 -2.25
N LEU A 10 9.70 -24.59 -3.25
CA LEU A 10 9.18 -23.65 -4.25
C LEU A 10 8.16 -22.68 -3.65
N ALA A 11 7.27 -23.16 -2.78
CA ALA A 11 6.31 -22.32 -2.05
C ALA A 11 7.02 -21.33 -1.11
N ALA A 12 8.04 -21.78 -0.38
CA ALA A 12 8.86 -20.91 0.47
C ALA A 12 9.64 -19.88 -0.33
N ALA A 13 10.21 -20.26 -1.49
CA ALA A 13 10.88 -19.31 -2.39
C ALA A 13 9.90 -18.30 -2.98
N PHE A 14 8.70 -18.73 -3.37
CA PHE A 14 7.64 -17.83 -3.84
C PHE A 14 7.22 -16.83 -2.77
N LEU A 15 6.98 -17.30 -1.54
CA LEU A 15 6.68 -16.43 -0.40
C LEU A 15 7.83 -15.46 -0.12
N ALA A 16 9.08 -15.92 -0.11
CA ALA A 16 10.23 -15.04 0.11
C ALA A 16 10.41 -14.00 -1.00
N VAL A 17 10.09 -14.31 -2.26
CA VAL A 17 10.08 -13.33 -3.36
C VAL A 17 8.89 -12.38 -3.26
N ALA A 18 7.72 -12.87 -2.82
CA ALA A 18 6.53 -12.04 -2.61
C ALA A 18 6.64 -11.13 -1.36
N GLU A 19 7.33 -11.58 -0.31
CA GLU A 19 7.64 -10.81 0.90
C GLU A 19 8.78 -9.80 0.66
N ASN A 20 9.56 -9.98 -0.41
CA ASN A 20 10.70 -9.14 -0.73
C ASN A 20 10.25 -7.73 -1.12
N LYS A 21 10.36 -6.83 -0.13
CA LYS A 21 10.99 -5.49 -0.21
C LYS A 21 10.69 -4.60 -1.43
N ASP A 22 9.55 -4.77 -2.11
CA ASP A 22 9.09 -3.78 -3.07
C ASP A 22 8.54 -2.58 -2.29
N PHE A 23 9.47 -1.77 -1.82
CA PHE A 23 9.22 -0.48 -1.23
C PHE A 23 10.09 0.57 -1.90
N ILE A 24 9.53 1.75 -2.08
CA ILE A 24 10.25 2.92 -2.55
C ILE A 24 10.55 3.83 -1.37
N VAL A 25 11.64 4.55 -1.44
CA VAL A 25 11.89 5.66 -0.52
C VAL A 25 11.43 6.93 -1.20
N ASP A 26 10.58 7.68 -0.53
CA ASP A 26 10.08 8.96 -1.02
C ASP A 26 10.22 10.02 0.08
N GLU A 27 10.31 11.28 -0.32
CA GLU A 27 10.36 12.42 0.60
C GLU A 27 8.97 13.04 0.71
N VAL A 28 8.53 13.26 1.95
CA VAL A 28 7.26 13.89 2.28
C VAL A 28 7.57 15.16 3.06
N GLU A 29 7.09 16.29 2.55
CA GLU A 29 7.24 17.58 3.21
C GLU A 29 6.61 17.52 4.62
N GLY A 30 7.40 17.87 5.64
CA GLY A 30 6.98 17.81 7.05
C GLY A 30 7.20 16.47 7.77
N LEU A 31 7.48 15.36 7.06
CA LEU A 31 7.84 14.06 7.65
C LEU A 31 9.28 13.62 7.33
N GLY A 32 9.85 14.13 6.24
CA GLY A 32 11.16 13.72 5.75
C GLY A 32 11.10 12.47 4.88
N ARG A 33 12.18 11.67 4.88
CA ARG A 33 12.29 10.45 4.07
C ARG A 33 11.51 9.31 4.70
N ILE A 34 10.62 8.71 3.94
CA ILE A 34 9.81 7.56 4.36
C ILE A 34 9.91 6.43 3.35
N GLY A 35 9.72 5.20 3.80
CA GLY A 35 9.50 4.05 2.94
C GLY A 35 8.02 3.88 2.63
N LEU A 36 7.70 3.53 1.39
CA LEU A 36 6.36 3.19 0.93
C LEU A 36 6.40 1.79 0.32
N LYS A 37 5.79 0.83 1.00
CA LYS A 37 5.65 -0.55 0.56
C LYS A 37 4.33 -0.74 -0.17
N ARG A 38 4.30 -1.67 -1.12
CA ARG A 38 3.03 -2.15 -1.67
C ARG A 38 2.20 -2.86 -0.61
N LEU A 39 0.90 -2.64 -0.67
CA LEU A 39 -0.08 -3.31 0.19
C LEU A 39 0.00 -4.81 -0.03
N SER A 40 -0.01 -5.55 1.08
CA SER A 40 -0.24 -6.98 1.03
C SER A 40 -1.68 -7.26 0.60
N LEU A 41 -1.97 -8.50 0.20
CA LEU A 41 -3.34 -8.92 -0.08
C LEU A 41 -4.23 -8.75 1.16
N GLU A 42 -3.70 -9.01 2.36
CA GLU A 42 -4.41 -8.83 3.63
C GLU A 42 -4.75 -7.36 3.89
N ASP A 43 -3.77 -6.46 3.74
CA ASP A 43 -3.99 -5.02 3.94
C ASP A 43 -4.93 -4.43 2.89
N ARG A 44 -4.87 -4.94 1.65
CA ARG A 44 -5.78 -4.53 0.58
C ARG A 44 -7.21 -4.95 0.89
N ASP A 45 -7.43 -6.19 1.32
CA ASP A 45 -8.76 -6.66 1.69
C ASP A 45 -9.30 -5.89 2.90
N ALA A 46 -8.47 -5.65 3.91
CA ALA A 46 -8.82 -4.80 5.05
C ALA A 46 -9.18 -3.37 4.64
N TRP A 47 -8.46 -2.78 3.69
CA TRP A 47 -8.75 -1.45 3.16
C TRP A 47 -10.05 -1.41 2.35
N VAL A 48 -10.30 -2.40 1.48
CA VAL A 48 -11.51 -2.47 0.63
C VAL A 48 -12.77 -2.72 1.47
N THR A 49 -12.64 -3.50 2.54
CA THR A 49 -13.77 -3.83 3.43
C THR A 49 -14.04 -2.77 4.50
N ALA A 50 -13.12 -1.82 4.66
CA ALA A 50 -13.27 -0.74 5.65
C ALA A 50 -14.28 0.31 5.17
N GLU A 51 -15.49 0.29 5.74
CA GLU A 51 -16.48 1.36 5.56
C GLU A 51 -16.06 2.67 6.25
N ASN A 52 -15.48 2.54 7.45
CA ASN A 52 -14.85 3.60 8.21
C ASN A 52 -13.39 3.22 8.45
N ASP A 53 -12.48 4.19 8.54
CA ASP A 53 -11.06 3.97 8.87
C ASP A 53 -10.19 3.36 7.76
N SER A 54 -10.62 3.46 6.50
CA SER A 54 -9.82 3.05 5.33
C SER A 54 -8.47 3.79 5.23
N ILE A 55 -8.44 5.08 5.56
CA ILE A 55 -7.22 5.92 5.55
C ILE A 55 -6.15 5.41 6.54
N PRO A 56 -6.43 5.24 7.84
CA PRO A 56 -5.41 4.72 8.75
C PRO A 56 -4.98 3.29 8.40
N ILE A 57 -5.88 2.44 7.88
CA ILE A 57 -5.54 1.07 7.45
C ILE A 57 -4.52 1.10 6.31
N ILE A 58 -4.78 1.86 5.24
CA ILE A 58 -3.88 1.90 4.08
C ILE A 58 -2.52 2.52 4.43
N ILE A 59 -2.52 3.54 5.30
CA ILE A 59 -1.29 4.16 5.80
C ILE A 59 -0.46 3.15 6.61
N LYS A 60 -1.08 2.34 7.48
CA LYS A 60 -0.40 1.29 8.24
C LYS A 60 0.20 0.19 7.38
N GLY A 61 -0.54 -0.24 6.36
CA GLY A 61 -0.11 -1.31 5.46
C GLY A 61 0.96 -0.87 4.45
N SER A 62 1.22 0.44 4.31
CA SER A 62 2.12 0.96 3.28
C SER A 62 3.33 1.72 3.83
N VAL A 63 3.20 2.46 4.93
CA VAL A 63 4.32 3.26 5.46
C VAL A 63 5.30 2.37 6.20
N CYS A 64 6.55 2.36 5.72
CA CYS A 64 7.64 1.57 6.26
C CYS A 64 8.90 2.42 6.49
N ASP A 65 9.83 1.84 7.24
CA ASP A 65 11.11 2.43 7.52
C ASP A 65 11.96 2.40 6.23
N PRO A 66 12.54 3.53 5.81
CA PRO A 66 13.23 3.64 4.52
C PRO A 66 14.55 2.86 4.45
N GLU A 67 15.08 2.38 5.58
CA GLU A 67 16.34 1.62 5.61
C GLU A 67 16.09 0.11 5.67
N THR A 68 15.07 -0.31 6.42
CA THR A 68 14.78 -1.72 6.71
C THR A 68 13.62 -2.29 5.90
N GLY A 69 12.68 -1.45 5.45
CA GLY A 69 11.42 -1.86 4.82
C GLY A 69 10.39 -2.42 5.81
N GLU A 70 10.61 -2.25 7.12
CA GLU A 70 9.68 -2.68 8.16
C GLU A 70 8.54 -1.67 8.35
N LEU A 71 7.29 -2.13 8.47
CA LEU A 71 6.13 -1.24 8.66
C LEU A 71 6.27 -0.41 9.94
N SER A 72 6.49 0.89 9.80
CA SER A 72 6.79 1.79 10.94
C SER A 72 5.56 2.07 11.79
N LEU A 73 4.37 1.95 11.21
CA LEU A 73 3.12 2.34 11.86
C LEU A 73 2.29 1.13 12.33
N LYS A 74 2.82 -0.09 12.23
CA LYS A 74 2.09 -1.32 12.58
C LYS A 74 1.57 -1.33 14.02
N GLU A 75 2.35 -0.77 14.95
CA GLU A 75 2.04 -0.74 16.39
C GLU A 75 1.11 0.42 16.80
N LEU A 76 0.87 1.39 15.91
CA LEU A 76 -0.01 2.53 16.21
C LEU A 76 -1.48 2.16 16.07
N THR A 77 -2.33 2.75 16.92
CA THR A 77 -3.78 2.61 16.78
C THR A 77 -4.32 3.49 15.65
N ASN A 78 -5.46 3.12 15.08
CA ASN A 78 -6.10 3.91 14.03
C ASN A 78 -6.40 5.35 14.51
N ASP A 79 -6.77 5.53 15.77
CA ASP A 79 -6.99 6.86 16.37
C ASP A 79 -5.72 7.70 16.50
N GLN A 80 -4.55 7.07 16.69
CA GLN A 80 -3.28 7.80 16.68
C GLN A 80 -2.94 8.27 15.26
N ILE A 81 -3.23 7.46 14.25
CA ILE A 81 -2.97 7.82 12.84
C ILE A 81 -3.92 8.92 12.36
N LYS A 82 -5.17 8.93 12.84
CA LYS A 82 -6.12 10.03 12.57
C LYS A 82 -5.67 11.40 13.11
N LYS A 83 -4.69 11.44 14.02
CA LYS A 83 -4.12 12.70 14.53
C LYS A 83 -3.06 13.30 13.60
N ILE A 84 -2.66 12.59 12.55
CA ILE A 84 -1.76 13.14 11.54
C ILE A 84 -2.44 14.36 10.88
N PRO A 85 -1.73 15.48 10.69
CA PRO A 85 -2.28 16.63 10.00
C PRO A 85 -2.83 16.26 8.62
N GLY A 86 -4.02 16.75 8.27
CA GLY A 86 -4.72 16.34 7.04
C GLY A 86 -3.87 16.48 5.77
N HIS A 87 -3.14 17.58 5.62
CA HIS A 87 -2.26 17.80 4.47
C HIS A 87 -1.16 16.74 4.33
N ILE A 88 -0.62 16.24 5.45
CA ILE A 88 0.38 15.16 5.44
C ILE A 88 -0.28 13.84 5.08
N ALA A 89 -1.45 13.55 5.64
CA ALA A 89 -2.21 12.34 5.33
C ALA A 89 -2.58 12.29 3.83
N ASP A 90 -3.00 13.41 3.25
CA ASP A 90 -3.35 13.51 1.82
C ASP A 90 -2.14 13.26 0.91
N GLU A 91 -0.98 13.84 1.23
CA GLU A 91 0.28 13.60 0.49
C GLU A 91 0.73 12.14 0.60
N LEU A 92 0.64 11.54 1.79
CA LEU A 92 0.92 10.11 1.99
C LEU A 92 -0.01 9.24 1.13
N LEU A 93 -1.31 9.49 1.20
CA LEU A 93 -2.31 8.74 0.43
C LEU A 93 -2.05 8.83 -1.06
N LYS A 94 -1.75 10.01 -1.59
CA LYS A 94 -1.45 10.22 -3.00
C LYS A 94 -0.23 9.40 -3.44
N LYS A 95 0.84 9.40 -2.66
CA LYS A 95 2.05 8.61 -2.96
C LYS A 95 1.79 7.11 -2.83
N ILE A 96 1.05 6.69 -1.81
CA ILE A 96 0.64 5.29 -1.59
C ILE A 96 -0.21 4.79 -2.77
N TYR A 97 -1.22 5.54 -3.19
CA TYR A 97 -2.08 5.17 -4.31
C TYR A 97 -1.29 5.03 -5.60
N LYS A 98 -0.42 5.99 -5.90
CA LYS A 98 0.47 5.94 -7.07
C LYS A 98 1.37 4.72 -7.04
N HIS A 99 1.97 4.40 -5.89
CA HIS A 99 2.89 3.26 -5.75
C HIS A 99 2.16 1.90 -5.86
N ASN A 100 0.92 1.84 -5.38
CA ASN A 100 0.08 0.65 -5.46
C ASN A 100 -0.69 0.53 -6.79
N GLY A 101 -0.53 1.48 -7.72
CA GLY A 101 -1.28 1.51 -8.99
C GLY A 101 -2.79 1.71 -8.79
N ILE A 102 -3.19 2.24 -7.64
CA ILE A 102 -4.58 2.56 -7.33
C ILE A 102 -4.90 3.89 -8.00
N LYS A 103 -5.79 3.88 -8.99
CA LYS A 103 -6.26 5.11 -9.63
C LYS A 103 -7.18 5.86 -8.67
N THR A 104 -6.88 7.13 -8.44
CA THR A 104 -7.78 8.02 -7.71
C THR A 104 -9.01 8.36 -8.56
N MET A 105 -10.12 8.72 -7.92
CA MET A 105 -11.33 9.15 -8.65
C MET A 105 -11.05 10.37 -9.56
N ALA A 106 -10.10 11.23 -9.17
CA ALA A 106 -9.65 12.34 -9.99
C ALA A 106 -8.95 11.87 -11.28
N GLU A 107 -8.12 10.84 -11.21
CA GLU A 107 -7.48 10.25 -12.40
C GLU A 107 -8.49 9.51 -13.29
N ILE A 108 -9.44 8.79 -12.68
CA ILE A 108 -10.53 8.13 -13.41
C ILE A 108 -11.38 9.16 -14.16
N ASN A 109 -11.70 10.29 -13.51
CA ASN A 109 -12.46 11.36 -14.16
C ASN A 109 -11.65 12.07 -15.25
N ALA A 110 -10.36 12.33 -15.03
CA ALA A 110 -9.48 12.92 -16.04
C ALA A 110 -9.32 12.01 -17.28
N GLU A 111 -9.26 10.68 -17.09
CA GLU A 111 -9.23 9.72 -18.20
C GLU A 111 -10.56 9.67 -18.97
N ARG A 112 -11.70 9.80 -18.26
CA ARG A 112 -13.04 9.91 -18.87
C ARG A 112 -13.19 11.20 -19.68
N GLU A 113 -12.69 12.32 -19.18
CA GLU A 113 -12.70 13.61 -19.91
C GLU A 113 -11.72 13.62 -21.09
N ALA A 114 -10.63 12.84 -21.01
CA ALA A 114 -9.68 12.64 -22.10
C ALA A 114 -10.13 11.63 -23.18
N GLY A 115 -11.34 11.07 -23.07
CA GLY A 115 -11.93 10.19 -24.08
C GLY A 115 -11.35 8.78 -24.15
N LYS A 116 -10.67 8.31 -23.10
CA LYS A 116 -10.30 6.89 -22.97
C LYS A 116 -11.38 6.19 -22.16
N GLU A 117 -12.05 5.20 -22.75
CA GLU A 117 -13.01 4.37 -22.00
C GLU A 117 -12.30 3.75 -20.78
N PRO A 118 -12.80 3.96 -19.55
CA PRO A 118 -12.21 3.34 -18.39
C PRO A 118 -12.48 1.84 -18.49
N GLU A 119 -11.41 1.06 -18.57
CA GLU A 119 -11.48 -0.39 -18.42
C GLU A 119 -12.08 -0.65 -17.04
N GLN A 120 -13.36 -0.98 -17.00
CA GLN A 120 -14.04 -1.31 -15.75
C GLN A 120 -13.35 -2.55 -15.21
N LEU A 121 -12.70 -2.40 -14.05
CA LEU A 121 -12.36 -3.53 -13.20
C LEU A 121 -13.67 -4.26 -12.89
N LYS A 122 -13.95 -5.32 -13.65
CA LYS A 122 -14.93 -6.33 -13.24
C LYS A 122 -14.30 -7.06 -12.06
N ASN A 123 -14.98 -6.95 -10.93
CA ASN A 123 -14.73 -7.69 -9.69
C ASN A 123 -14.41 -9.16 -9.94
#